data_AF-A0A857C4W3-F1
#
_entry.id   AF-A0A857C4W3-F1
#
_cell.length_a   1.000
_cell.length_b   1.000
_cell.length_c   1.000
_cell.angle_alpha   90.00
_cell.angle_beta   90.00
_cell.angle_gamma   90.00
#
_symmetry.space_group_name_H-M   'P 1'
#
loop_
_entity.id
_entity.type
_entity.pdbx_description
1 polymer ?
#
loop_
_entity_poly.entity_id
_entity_poly.type
_entity_poly.pdbx_seq_one_letter_code
_entity_poly.pdbx_strand_id
1 'polypeptide(L)'
;MNITEIDVDSYATRVAFVAAAELHALLSEGEGSHFMPACADEAALQQLVEETGAFVIAHGVEKGETVWRWLHERLGGLAPWAAVPEERRFALDLFAVTLRELRQRLAIRQIEAERRASLPPPNPAPAIEDTIFEPVGSLGEMEPWAAEAVAGMARFDQAQEAERELQRKAEIAAREAAEAAEREAAKPARAATLSAGKAAPKPAAKDQPKGLPKVPNRQKPRGKAPASG
;
A
#
# COMPACT_ATOMS: atom_id res chain seq x y z
N MET A 1 -29.41 9.14 12.48
CA MET A 1 -28.28 10.09 12.47
C MET A 1 -27.50 9.87 11.19
N ASN A 2 -27.42 10.89 10.34
CA ASN A 2 -26.70 10.81 9.07
C ASN A 2 -25.22 11.17 9.31
N ILE A 3 -24.29 10.39 8.78
CA ILE A 3 -22.85 10.63 8.99
C ILE A 3 -22.38 11.95 8.37
N THR A 4 -23.13 12.48 7.40
CA THR A 4 -22.85 13.77 6.75
C THR A 4 -23.19 14.99 7.63
N GLU A 5 -23.95 14.80 8.71
CA GLU A 5 -24.35 15.88 9.63
C GLU A 5 -23.41 15.99 10.84
N ILE A 6 -22.45 15.06 10.96
CA ILE A 6 -21.53 15.00 12.10
C ILE A 6 -20.36 15.94 11.84
N ASP A 7 -20.09 16.85 12.79
CA ASP A 7 -18.79 17.51 12.86
C ASP A 7 -17.73 16.47 13.26
N VAL A 8 -17.00 16.00 12.24
CA VAL A 8 -15.99 14.94 12.38
C VAL A 8 -14.88 15.34 13.37
N ASP A 9 -14.46 16.60 13.35
CA ASP A 9 -13.33 17.05 14.17
C ASP A 9 -13.77 17.13 15.64
N SER A 10 -14.95 17.69 15.92
CA SER A 10 -15.52 17.74 17.27
C SER A 10 -15.84 16.35 17.81
N TYR A 11 -16.48 15.49 17.01
CA TYR A 11 -16.83 14.13 17.41
C TYR A 11 -15.60 13.28 17.70
N ALA A 12 -14.60 13.29 16.81
CA ALA A 12 -13.38 12.52 17.00
C ALA A 12 -12.61 12.98 18.25
N THR A 13 -12.56 14.29 18.49
CA THR A 13 -11.91 14.88 19.67
C THR A 13 -12.54 14.38 20.96
N ARG A 14 -13.88 14.41 21.06
CA ARG A 14 -14.60 13.98 22.26
C ARG A 14 -14.43 12.48 22.52
N VAL A 15 -14.52 11.64 21.49
CA VAL A 15 -14.30 10.20 21.63
C VAL A 15 -12.87 9.89 22.06
N ALA A 16 -11.88 10.55 21.47
CA ALA A 16 -10.48 10.38 21.87
C ALA A 16 -10.24 10.84 23.32
N PHE A 17 -10.86 11.94 23.74
CA PHE A 17 -10.79 12.42 25.12
C PHE A 17 -11.36 11.40 26.11
N VAL A 18 -12.56 10.88 25.85
CA VAL A 18 -13.18 9.86 26.70
C VAL A 18 -12.30 8.62 26.77
N ALA A 19 -11.82 8.09 25.65
CA ALA A 19 -10.96 6.91 25.64
C ALA A 19 -9.66 7.12 26.46
N ALA A 20 -9.03 8.29 26.33
CA ALA A 20 -7.84 8.64 27.10
C ALA A 20 -8.13 8.86 28.59
N ALA A 21 -9.28 9.46 28.92
CA ALA A 21 -9.72 9.67 30.29
C ALA A 21 -10.00 8.34 31.00
N GLU A 22 -10.68 7.41 30.33
CA GLU A 22 -10.92 6.06 30.86
C GLU A 22 -9.61 5.28 31.07
N LEU A 23 -8.69 5.33 30.10
CA LEU A 23 -7.37 4.71 30.26
C LEU A 23 -6.63 5.31 31.47
N HIS A 24 -6.64 6.63 31.62
CA HIS A 24 -6.00 7.29 32.76
C HIS A 24 -6.64 6.86 34.08
N ALA A 25 -7.97 6.83 34.16
CA ALA A 25 -8.70 6.39 35.34
C ALA A 25 -8.32 4.95 35.73
N LEU A 26 -8.24 4.04 34.75
CA LEU A 26 -7.83 2.66 34.95
C LEU A 26 -6.39 2.52 35.47
N LEU A 27 -5.46 3.35 34.99
CA LEU A 27 -4.04 3.28 35.35
C LEU A 27 -3.69 4.03 36.64
N SER A 28 -4.47 5.05 36.99
CA SER A 28 -4.16 5.95 38.12
C SER A 28 -4.68 5.46 39.48
N GLU A 29 -5.53 4.42 39.51
CA GLU A 29 -6.20 3.87 40.70
C GLU A 29 -6.91 4.93 41.59
N GLY A 30 -7.08 6.16 41.11
CA GLY A 30 -7.57 7.31 41.87
C GLY A 30 -8.79 7.95 41.22
N GLU A 31 -9.92 7.93 41.94
CA GLU A 31 -11.13 8.67 41.55
C GLU A 31 -10.84 10.16 41.37
N GLY A 32 -11.26 10.73 40.24
CA GLY A 32 -11.20 12.17 39.98
C GLY A 32 -9.87 12.69 39.40
N SER A 33 -8.91 11.82 39.07
CA SER A 33 -7.69 12.25 38.39
C SER A 33 -7.87 12.29 36.87
N HIS A 34 -7.77 13.49 36.28
CA HIS A 34 -7.76 13.67 34.83
C HIS A 34 -6.31 13.73 34.31
N PHE A 35 -6.10 13.18 33.10
CA PHE A 35 -4.81 13.32 32.41
C PHE A 35 -4.60 14.75 31.89
N MET A 36 -5.70 15.49 31.69
CA MET A 36 -5.68 16.91 31.33
C MET A 36 -5.33 17.78 32.55
N PRO A 37 -4.78 18.98 32.32
CA PRO A 37 -4.61 19.99 33.35
C PRO A 37 -5.90 20.31 34.10
N ALA A 38 -5.78 20.72 35.37
CA ALA A 38 -6.92 21.11 36.17
C ALA A 38 -7.59 22.37 35.58
N CYS A 39 -8.90 22.30 35.38
CA CYS A 39 -9.74 23.40 34.90
C CYS A 39 -10.65 23.90 36.04
N ALA A 40 -11.12 25.14 35.94
CA ALA A 40 -12.00 25.75 36.94
C ALA A 40 -13.39 25.10 37.00
N ASP A 41 -13.89 24.66 35.84
CA ASP A 41 -15.18 24.00 35.68
C ASP A 41 -15.18 23.07 34.44
N GLU A 42 -16.29 22.37 34.23
CA GLU A 42 -16.49 21.46 33.11
C GLU A 42 -16.48 22.17 31.75
N ALA A 43 -16.95 23.42 31.68
CA ALA A 43 -16.97 24.20 30.43
C ALA A 43 -15.55 24.56 29.99
N ALA A 44 -14.69 24.95 30.92
CA ALA A 44 -13.28 25.22 30.70
C ALA A 44 -12.52 23.95 30.30
N LEU A 45 -12.88 22.80 30.89
CA LEU A 45 -12.33 21.50 30.47
C LEU A 45 -12.74 21.16 29.04
N GLN A 46 -14.02 21.30 28.70
CA GLN A 46 -14.52 21.02 27.36
C GLN A 46 -13.85 21.94 26.32
N GLN A 47 -13.69 23.22 26.63
CA GLN A 47 -12.97 24.16 25.77
C GLN A 47 -11.50 23.74 25.59
N LEU A 48 -10.81 23.38 26.67
CA LEU A 48 -9.42 22.92 26.60
C LEU A 48 -9.30 21.66 25.72
N VAL A 49 -10.23 20.72 25.86
CA VAL A 49 -10.27 19.49 25.05
C VAL A 49 -10.46 19.83 23.57
N GLU A 50 -11.39 20.73 23.23
CA GLU A 50 -11.63 21.15 21.85
C GLU A 50 -10.41 21.86 21.25
N GLU A 51 -9.77 22.76 21.99
CA GLU A 51 -8.55 23.45 21.56
C GLU A 51 -7.37 22.48 21.40
N THR A 52 -7.25 21.49 22.29
CA THR A 52 -6.22 20.44 22.19
C THR A 52 -6.46 19.57 20.97
N GLY A 53 -7.71 19.18 20.71
CA GLY A 53 -8.09 18.42 19.52
C GLY A 53 -7.79 19.18 18.24
N ALA A 54 -8.19 20.45 18.18
CA ALA A 54 -7.88 21.34 17.06
C ALA A 54 -6.36 21.47 16.83
N PHE A 55 -5.57 21.59 17.90
CA PHE A 55 -4.11 21.62 17.79
C PHE A 55 -3.54 20.33 17.19
N VAL A 56 -3.94 19.16 17.70
CA VAL A 56 -3.50 17.84 17.20
C VAL A 56 -3.85 17.68 15.73
N ILE A 57 -5.06 18.08 15.36
CA ILE A 57 -5.57 18.01 13.99
C ILE A 57 -4.79 18.94 13.04
N ALA A 58 -4.59 20.20 13.43
CA ALA A 58 -3.94 21.19 12.58
C ALA A 58 -2.46 20.88 12.34
N HIS A 59 -1.77 20.29 13.32
CA HIS A 59 -0.33 20.03 13.26
C HIS A 59 0.03 18.57 12.98
N GLY A 60 -0.96 17.67 12.84
CA GLY A 60 -0.72 16.25 12.60
C GLY A 60 0.07 15.57 13.72
N VAL A 61 -0.28 15.87 14.98
CA VAL A 61 0.46 15.39 16.14
C VAL A 61 0.25 13.89 16.34
N GLU A 62 1.35 13.13 16.44
CA GLU A 62 1.31 11.67 16.66
C GLU A 62 1.74 11.24 18.08
N LYS A 63 2.36 12.16 18.83
CA LYS A 63 2.98 11.87 20.12
C LYS A 63 2.36 12.73 21.21
N GLY A 64 2.02 12.10 22.33
CA GLY A 64 1.55 12.74 23.55
C GLY A 64 2.54 13.75 24.11
N GLU A 65 3.84 13.55 23.88
CA GLU A 65 4.87 14.54 24.27
C GLU A 65 4.65 15.91 23.63
N THR A 66 4.26 15.95 22.35
CA THR A 66 3.99 17.22 21.65
C THR A 66 2.72 17.88 22.20
N VAL A 67 1.70 17.08 22.50
CA VAL A 67 0.47 17.56 23.15
C VAL A 67 0.78 18.13 24.53
N TRP A 68 1.61 17.42 25.31
CA TRP A 68 2.06 17.85 26.63
C TRP A 68 2.78 19.19 26.58
N ARG A 69 3.78 19.33 25.70
CA ARG A 69 4.52 20.58 25.56
C ARG A 69 3.59 21.75 25.25
N TRP A 70 2.65 21.55 24.31
CA TRP A 70 1.67 22.58 23.97
C TRP A 70 0.76 22.95 25.15
N LEU A 71 0.25 21.96 25.89
CA LEU A 71 -0.55 22.20 27.11
C LEU A 71 0.26 22.95 28.17
N HIS A 72 1.51 22.56 28.39
CA HIS A 72 2.37 23.12 29.44
C HIS A 72 2.93 24.50 29.14
N GLU A 73 3.29 24.78 27.89
CA GLU A 73 3.67 26.12 27.42
C GLU A 73 2.56 27.13 27.70
N ARG A 74 1.31 26.70 27.49
CA ARG A 74 0.12 27.54 27.67
C ARG A 74 -0.23 27.78 29.14
N LEU A 75 0.14 26.86 30.02
CA LEU A 75 -0.11 26.93 31.46
C LEU A 75 1.09 27.43 32.28
N GLY A 76 2.19 27.81 31.62
CA GLY A 76 3.39 28.35 32.26
C GLY A 76 4.20 27.32 33.06
N GLY A 77 4.00 26.02 32.82
CA GLY A 77 4.67 24.96 33.56
C GLY A 77 5.94 24.46 32.85
N LEU A 78 7.02 24.26 33.61
CA LEU A 78 8.35 23.85 33.08
C LEU A 78 8.66 22.34 33.26
N ALA A 79 7.67 21.51 33.56
CA ALA A 79 7.90 20.10 33.82
C ALA A 79 8.36 19.35 32.55
N PRO A 80 9.56 18.74 32.54
CA PRO A 80 10.03 17.98 31.40
C PRO A 80 9.18 16.72 31.20
N TRP A 81 9.03 16.26 29.95
CA TRP A 81 8.24 15.07 29.60
C TRP A 81 8.62 13.82 30.41
N ALA A 82 9.92 13.65 30.71
CA ALA A 82 10.42 12.53 31.50
C ALA A 82 9.96 12.54 32.97
N ALA A 83 9.53 13.68 33.50
CA ALA A 83 8.99 13.80 34.86
C ALA A 83 7.47 13.60 34.92
N VAL A 84 6.80 13.42 33.77
CA VAL A 84 5.36 13.20 33.71
C VAL A 84 5.06 11.77 34.16
N PRO A 85 4.06 11.56 35.03
CA PRO A 85 3.63 10.22 35.42
C PRO A 85 3.29 9.35 34.20
N GLU A 86 3.59 8.07 34.28
CA GLU A 86 3.53 7.16 33.13
C GLU A 86 2.11 6.98 32.61
N GLU A 87 1.14 6.87 33.52
CA GLU A 87 -0.29 6.83 33.26
C GLU A 87 -0.77 8.04 32.43
N ARG A 88 -0.24 9.23 32.73
CA ARG A 88 -0.57 10.45 31.99
C ARG A 88 0.11 10.48 30.62
N ARG A 89 1.34 9.96 30.52
CA ARG A 89 2.03 9.83 29.22
C ARG A 89 1.25 8.92 28.28
N PHE A 90 0.80 7.76 28.76
CA PHE A 90 -0.03 6.82 27.99
C PHE A 90 -1.37 7.42 27.56
N ALA A 91 -2.05 8.14 28.45
CA ALA A 91 -3.31 8.79 28.12
C ALA A 91 -3.15 9.84 26.99
N LEU A 92 -2.08 10.65 27.04
CA LEU A 92 -1.81 11.66 26.01
C LEU A 92 -1.41 11.04 24.66
N ASP A 93 -0.62 9.96 24.68
CA ASP A 93 -0.31 9.20 23.47
C ASP A 93 -1.58 8.57 22.88
N LEU A 94 -2.43 7.97 23.71
CA LEU A 94 -3.71 7.39 23.27
C LEU A 94 -4.62 8.46 22.68
N PHE A 95 -4.72 9.64 23.31
CA PHE A 95 -5.51 10.76 22.80
C PHE A 95 -5.10 11.14 21.38
N ALA A 96 -3.80 11.38 21.17
CA ALA A 96 -3.28 11.81 19.86
C ALA A 96 -3.50 10.76 18.76
N VAL A 97 -3.19 9.49 19.07
CA VAL A 97 -3.33 8.38 18.11
C VAL A 97 -4.81 8.14 17.77
N THR A 98 -5.67 8.05 18.79
CA THR A 98 -7.11 7.76 18.61
C THR A 98 -7.79 8.87 17.83
N LEU A 99 -7.51 10.13 18.18
CA LEU A 99 -8.08 11.29 17.48
C LEU A 99 -7.75 11.24 15.99
N ARG A 100 -6.47 11.04 15.65
CA ARG A 100 -6.02 10.99 14.27
C ARG A 100 -6.66 9.85 13.49
N GLU A 101 -6.64 8.63 14.04
CA GLU A 101 -7.20 7.46 13.36
C GLU A 101 -8.71 7.59 13.17
N LEU A 102 -9.43 8.00 14.21
CA LEU A 102 -10.87 8.12 14.18
C LEU A 102 -11.30 9.23 13.21
N ARG A 103 -10.66 10.39 13.27
CA ARG A 103 -10.91 11.49 12.32
C ARG A 103 -10.69 11.03 10.88
N GLN A 104 -9.59 10.35 10.59
CA GLN A 104 -9.30 9.89 9.24
C GLN A 104 -10.36 8.90 8.74
N ARG A 105 -10.76 7.93 9.58
CA ARG A 105 -11.81 6.96 9.23
C ARG A 105 -13.16 7.65 9.00
N LEU A 106 -13.54 8.59 9.86
CA LEU A 106 -14.80 9.32 9.75
C LEU A 106 -14.83 10.23 8.53
N ALA A 107 -13.75 10.96 8.24
CA ALA A 107 -13.65 11.81 7.06
C ALA A 107 -13.78 11.00 5.76
N ILE A 108 -13.13 9.82 5.68
CA ILE A 108 -13.30 8.90 4.53
C ILE A 108 -14.76 8.47 4.39
N ARG A 109 -15.41 8.07 5.48
CA ARG A 109 -16.82 7.65 5.48
C ARG A 109 -17.77 8.77 5.07
N GLN A 110 -17.49 10.01 5.48
CA GLN A 110 -18.27 11.17 5.09
C GLN A 110 -18.15 11.43 3.58
N ILE A 111 -16.94 11.40 3.04
CA ILE A 111 -16.69 11.53 1.59
C ILE A 111 -17.40 10.41 0.82
N GLU A 112 -17.36 9.17 1.31
CA GLU A 112 -18.08 8.03 0.70
C GLU A 112 -19.60 8.25 0.71
N ALA A 113 -20.14 8.76 1.81
CA ALA A 113 -21.56 9.04 1.95
C ALA A 113 -22.02 10.17 1.02
N GLU A 114 -21.26 11.26 0.94
CA GLU A 114 -21.50 12.38 0.02
C GLU A 114 -21.43 11.95 -1.45
N ARG A 115 -20.46 11.07 -1.78
CA ARG A 115 -20.38 10.48 -3.13
C ARG A 115 -21.60 9.63 -3.45
N ARG A 116 -22.07 8.81 -2.51
CA ARG A 116 -23.30 8.00 -2.73
C ARG A 116 -24.53 8.87 -2.88
N ALA A 117 -24.64 9.94 -2.12
CA ALA A 117 -25.76 10.88 -2.19
C ALA A 117 -25.78 11.68 -3.50
N SER A 118 -24.62 11.92 -4.11
CA SER A 118 -24.50 12.64 -5.38
C SER A 118 -24.63 11.76 -6.63
N LEU A 119 -24.68 10.44 -6.48
CA LEU A 119 -24.96 9.54 -7.60
C LEU A 119 -26.40 9.74 -8.08
N PRO A 120 -26.63 9.88 -9.41
CA PRO A 120 -27.98 9.88 -9.94
C PRO A 120 -28.68 8.58 -9.54
N PRO A 121 -30.01 8.60 -9.33
CA PRO A 121 -30.75 7.37 -9.06
C PRO A 121 -30.43 6.36 -10.16
N PRO A 122 -30.26 5.08 -9.82
CA PRO A 122 -29.98 4.05 -10.82
C PRO A 122 -31.03 4.17 -11.92
N ASN A 123 -30.58 4.21 -13.18
CA ASN A 123 -31.50 4.27 -14.32
C ASN A 123 -32.56 3.19 -14.10
N PRO A 124 -33.86 3.52 -14.21
CA PRO A 124 -34.89 2.53 -14.09
C PRO A 124 -34.54 1.39 -15.05
N ALA A 125 -34.57 0.15 -14.54
CA ALA A 125 -34.32 -1.02 -15.37
C ALA A 125 -35.17 -0.85 -16.64
N PRO A 126 -34.59 -0.99 -17.84
CA PRO A 126 -35.35 -0.79 -19.06
C PRO A 126 -36.59 -1.67 -18.97
N ALA A 127 -37.77 -1.05 -19.07
CA ALA A 127 -39.00 -1.78 -19.20
C ALA A 127 -38.85 -2.56 -20.52
N ILE A 128 -38.56 -3.85 -20.40
CA ILE A 128 -38.63 -4.78 -21.53
C ILE A 128 -40.13 -4.90 -21.79
N GLU A 129 -40.69 -3.93 -22.51
CA GLU A 129 -41.99 -4.08 -23.13
C GLU A 129 -41.84 -5.18 -24.17
N ASP A 130 -42.54 -6.28 -23.92
CA ASP A 130 -42.51 -7.54 -24.65
C ASP A 130 -43.16 -7.36 -26.04
N THR A 131 -42.53 -6.56 -26.90
CA THR A 131 -43.05 -6.11 -28.21
C THR A 131 -42.21 -6.66 -29.38
N ILE A 132 -41.22 -7.51 -29.11
CA ILE A 132 -40.30 -8.07 -30.13
C ILE A 132 -40.71 -9.49 -30.55
N PHE A 133 -41.78 -10.07 -29.98
CA PHE A 133 -42.31 -11.35 -30.47
C PHE A 133 -43.16 -11.16 -31.73
N GLU A 134 -42.49 -10.85 -32.84
CA GLU A 134 -42.83 -11.51 -34.08
C GLU A 134 -42.58 -13.02 -33.90
N PRO A 135 -43.38 -13.93 -34.51
CA PRO A 135 -43.22 -15.36 -34.32
C PRO A 135 -41.84 -15.79 -34.85
N VAL A 136 -40.87 -15.89 -33.94
CA VAL A 136 -39.49 -16.27 -34.25
C VAL A 136 -39.51 -17.70 -34.78
N GLY A 137 -38.96 -17.88 -35.97
CA GLY A 137 -38.65 -19.20 -36.51
C GLY A 137 -37.86 -20.03 -35.50
N SER A 138 -38.13 -21.33 -35.54
CA SER A 138 -37.51 -22.42 -34.76
C SER A 138 -36.22 -22.07 -34.00
N LEU A 139 -36.24 -22.34 -32.67
CA LEU A 139 -35.16 -22.32 -31.67
C LEU A 139 -33.85 -23.08 -32.03
N GLY A 140 -33.72 -23.58 -33.26
CA GLY A 140 -32.55 -24.31 -33.76
C GLY A 140 -31.70 -23.56 -34.79
N GLU A 141 -32.11 -22.37 -35.24
CA GLU A 141 -31.35 -21.61 -36.23
C GLU A 141 -30.35 -20.69 -35.52
N MET A 142 -29.12 -21.18 -35.36
CA MET A 142 -27.99 -20.37 -34.92
C MET A 142 -27.76 -19.28 -35.98
N GLU A 143 -27.87 -18.02 -35.57
CA GLU A 143 -27.61 -16.87 -36.45
C GLU A 143 -26.26 -17.04 -37.18
N PRO A 144 -26.17 -16.65 -38.48
CA PRO A 144 -25.00 -16.95 -39.31
C PRO A 144 -23.69 -16.39 -38.74
N TRP A 145 -23.74 -15.24 -38.06
CA TRP A 145 -22.58 -14.64 -37.39
C TRP A 145 -22.12 -15.42 -36.14
N ALA A 146 -23.04 -16.11 -35.46
CA ALA A 146 -22.72 -16.94 -34.31
C ALA A 146 -22.04 -18.26 -34.75
N ALA A 147 -22.47 -18.83 -35.86
CA ALA A 147 -21.81 -19.99 -36.47
C ALA A 147 -20.37 -19.66 -36.93
N GLU A 148 -20.16 -18.47 -37.50
CA GLU A 148 -18.84 -17.98 -37.89
C GLU A 148 -17.91 -17.74 -36.69
N ALA A 149 -18.44 -17.19 -35.59
CA ALA A 149 -17.67 -16.97 -34.37
C ALA A 149 -17.21 -18.29 -33.74
N VAL A 150 -18.10 -19.29 -33.65
CA VAL A 150 -17.76 -20.63 -33.14
C VAL A 150 -16.72 -21.33 -34.02
N ALA A 151 -16.86 -21.21 -35.35
CA ALA A 151 -15.87 -21.74 -36.29
C ALA A 151 -14.51 -21.03 -36.17
N GLY A 152 -14.51 -19.72 -35.90
CA GLY A 152 -13.30 -18.93 -35.64
C GLY A 152 -12.57 -19.37 -34.38
N MET A 153 -13.30 -19.61 -33.29
CA MET A 153 -12.73 -20.10 -32.02
C MET A 153 -12.13 -21.50 -32.18
N ALA A 154 -12.84 -22.43 -32.84
CA ALA A 154 -12.33 -23.78 -33.06
C ALA A 154 -11.03 -23.82 -33.89
N ARG A 155 -10.90 -22.92 -34.88
CA ARG A 155 -9.66 -22.80 -35.67
C ARG A 155 -8.49 -22.24 -34.85
N PHE A 156 -8.77 -21.30 -33.94
CA PHE A 156 -7.76 -20.73 -33.06
C PHE A 156 -7.22 -21.78 -32.07
N ASP A 157 -8.11 -22.58 -31.48
CA ASP A 157 -7.73 -23.64 -30.54
C ASP A 157 -6.87 -24.72 -31.21
N GLN A 158 -7.24 -25.13 -32.43
CA GLN A 158 -6.45 -26.09 -33.22
C GLN A 158 -5.05 -25.55 -33.57
N ALA A 159 -4.93 -24.26 -33.89
CA ALA A 159 -3.63 -23.64 -34.17
C ALA A 159 -2.74 -23.60 -32.93
N GLN A 160 -3.32 -23.30 -31.76
CA GLN A 160 -2.61 -23.31 -30.47
C GLN A 160 -2.14 -24.71 -30.09
N GLU A 161 -2.94 -25.75 -30.32
CA GLU A 161 -2.55 -27.14 -30.06
C GLU A 161 -1.42 -27.59 -30.99
N ALA A 162 -1.51 -27.28 -32.29
CA ALA A 162 -0.46 -27.60 -33.26
C ALA A 162 0.88 -26.92 -32.93
N GLU A 163 0.84 -25.66 -32.47
CA GLU A 163 2.03 -24.93 -32.04
C GLU A 163 2.69 -25.56 -30.81
N ARG A 164 1.89 -25.97 -29.82
CA ARG A 164 2.39 -26.68 -28.63
C ARG A 164 2.99 -28.04 -28.97
N GLU A 165 2.41 -28.78 -29.91
CA GLU A 165 2.97 -30.04 -30.38
C GLU A 165 4.30 -29.85 -31.12
N LEU A 166 4.42 -28.81 -31.94
CA LEU A 166 5.66 -28.45 -32.62
C LEU A 166 6.76 -28.10 -31.61
N GLN A 167 6.43 -27.33 -30.57
CA GLN A 167 7.38 -26.99 -29.50
C GLN A 167 7.85 -28.25 -28.75
N ARG A 168 6.92 -29.16 -28.40
CA ARG A 168 7.28 -30.44 -27.75
C ARG A 168 8.17 -31.32 -28.63
N LYS A 169 7.89 -31.41 -29.93
CA LYS A 169 8.72 -32.16 -30.89
C LYS A 169 10.11 -31.54 -31.04
N ALA A 170 10.20 -30.21 -31.04
CA ALA A 170 11.48 -29.50 -31.09
C ALA A 170 12.31 -29.72 -29.81
N GLU A 171 11.68 -29.74 -28.63
CA GLU A 171 12.35 -30.00 -27.36
C GLU A 171 12.88 -31.44 -27.27
N ILE A 172 12.08 -32.42 -27.72
CA ILE A 172 12.51 -33.83 -27.79
C ILE A 172 13.68 -33.98 -28.76
N ALA A 173 13.61 -33.38 -29.95
CA ALA A 173 14.70 -33.42 -30.93
C ALA A 173 15.98 -32.75 -30.41
N ALA A 174 15.86 -31.65 -29.66
CA ALA A 174 17.01 -30.99 -29.04
C ALA A 174 17.66 -31.86 -27.95
N ARG A 175 16.85 -32.57 -27.17
CA ARG A 175 17.34 -33.50 -26.14
C ARG A 175 18.00 -34.74 -26.75
N GLU A 176 17.43 -35.31 -27.79
CA GLU A 176 18.05 -36.43 -28.53
C GLU A 176 19.36 -36.03 -29.20
N ALA A 177 19.44 -34.82 -29.76
CA ALA A 177 20.68 -34.29 -30.31
C ALA A 177 21.76 -34.07 -29.23
N ALA A 178 21.38 -33.60 -28.04
CA ALA A 178 22.29 -33.45 -26.90
C ALA A 178 22.81 -34.80 -26.39
N GLU A 179 21.93 -35.80 -26.24
CA GLU A 179 22.33 -37.16 -25.83
C GLU A 179 23.20 -37.86 -26.88
N ALA A 180 22.96 -37.63 -28.18
CA ALA A 180 23.80 -38.14 -29.25
C ALA A 180 25.21 -37.49 -29.26
N ALA A 181 25.30 -36.18 -29.00
CA ALA A 181 26.57 -35.48 -28.87
C ALA A 181 27.38 -35.97 -27.66
N GLU A 182 26.71 -36.27 -26.54
CA GLU A 182 27.36 -36.83 -25.35
C GLU A 182 27.88 -38.26 -25.59
N ARG A 183 27.15 -39.08 -26.36
CA ARG A 183 27.61 -40.42 -26.78
C ARG A 183 28.78 -40.38 -27.77
N GLU A 184 28.85 -39.37 -28.64
CA GLU A 184 30.01 -39.13 -29.51
C GLU A 184 31.25 -38.69 -28.70
N ALA A 185 31.06 -37.82 -27.69
CA ALA A 185 32.14 -37.36 -26.81
C ALA A 185 32.71 -38.46 -25.89
N ALA A 186 31.94 -39.51 -25.62
CA ALA A 186 32.34 -40.65 -24.79
C ALA A 186 33.13 -41.75 -25.54
N LYS A 187 33.41 -41.60 -26.84
CA LYS A 187 34.29 -42.55 -27.57
C LYS A 187 35.75 -42.33 -27.14
N PRO A 188 36.45 -43.33 -26.59
CA PRO A 188 37.86 -43.17 -26.24
C PRO A 188 38.70 -42.99 -27.50
N ALA A 189 39.38 -41.85 -27.59
CA ALA A 189 40.34 -41.54 -28.64
C ALA A 189 41.49 -42.56 -28.61
N ARG A 190 41.50 -43.48 -29.58
CA ARG A 190 42.68 -44.30 -29.87
C ARG A 190 43.61 -43.49 -30.77
N ALA A 191 44.83 -43.31 -30.27
CA ALA A 191 45.86 -42.40 -30.75
C ALA A 191 46.39 -42.68 -32.17
N ALA A 192 46.79 -41.59 -32.84
CA ALA A 192 47.95 -41.41 -33.74
C ALA A 192 47.63 -40.24 -34.70
N THR A 193 48.48 -39.28 -35.07
CA THR A 193 49.89 -38.94 -34.82
C THR A 193 50.10 -37.53 -35.39
N LEU A 194 50.95 -36.74 -34.73
CA LEU A 194 51.82 -35.66 -35.22
C LEU A 194 51.67 -35.21 -36.70
N SER A 195 51.46 -33.91 -36.95
CA SER A 195 52.44 -33.11 -37.72
C SER A 195 52.12 -31.61 -37.73
N ALA A 196 53.19 -30.86 -37.51
CA ALA A 196 53.46 -29.44 -37.68
C ALA A 196 52.52 -28.55 -38.50
N GLY A 197 52.34 -27.31 -38.00
CA GLY A 197 52.68 -26.15 -38.82
C GLY A 197 51.65 -25.02 -38.92
N LYS A 198 51.98 -23.93 -38.22
CA LYS A 198 51.94 -22.54 -38.71
C LYS A 198 50.59 -21.85 -38.99
N ALA A 199 50.45 -20.73 -38.27
CA ALA A 199 49.99 -19.40 -38.71
C ALA A 199 48.70 -18.90 -38.03
N ALA A 200 48.88 -17.91 -37.15
CA ALA A 200 47.86 -16.90 -36.87
C ALA A 200 47.77 -15.94 -38.07
N PRO A 201 46.62 -15.28 -38.30
CA PRO A 201 46.47 -13.92 -37.74
C PRO A 201 45.04 -13.53 -37.28
N LYS A 202 44.97 -12.93 -36.08
CA LYS A 202 44.42 -11.60 -35.67
C LYS A 202 43.37 -10.86 -36.56
N PRO A 203 42.67 -9.83 -36.03
CA PRO A 203 41.42 -9.84 -35.26
C PRO A 203 40.30 -8.95 -35.88
N ALA A 204 39.05 -9.01 -35.40
CA ALA A 204 38.15 -7.84 -35.43
C ALA A 204 37.03 -7.97 -34.40
N ALA A 205 36.84 -6.89 -33.64
CA ALA A 205 35.89 -6.71 -32.57
C ALA A 205 34.45 -6.51 -33.09
N LYS A 206 33.46 -6.82 -32.25
CA LYS A 206 32.35 -5.89 -31.96
C LYS A 206 31.62 -6.24 -30.66
N ASP A 207 31.51 -5.18 -29.86
CA ASP A 207 30.40 -4.80 -29.00
C ASP A 207 30.13 -5.52 -27.66
N GLN A 208 30.04 -4.65 -26.65
CA GLN A 208 29.86 -4.86 -25.21
C GLN A 208 28.54 -5.55 -24.84
N PRO A 209 28.37 -5.94 -23.56
CA PRO A 209 27.49 -5.08 -22.76
C PRO A 209 27.94 -4.79 -21.31
N LYS A 210 27.60 -3.57 -20.93
CA LYS A 210 27.28 -2.95 -19.64
C LYS A 210 27.14 -3.83 -18.38
N GLY A 211 27.62 -3.25 -17.27
CA GLY A 211 27.17 -3.45 -15.89
C GLY A 211 28.36 -3.57 -14.94
N LEU A 212 28.51 -2.89 -13.80
CA LEU A 212 27.71 -1.97 -12.98
C LEU A 212 28.73 -1.18 -12.13
N PRO A 213 28.42 0.04 -11.65
CA PRO A 213 29.38 0.88 -10.93
C PRO A 213 29.63 0.44 -9.47
N LYS A 214 30.91 0.47 -9.10
CA LYS A 214 31.50 0.33 -7.77
C LYS A 214 30.90 1.35 -6.77
N VAL A 215 30.51 0.88 -5.60
CA VAL A 215 30.33 1.71 -4.39
C VAL A 215 31.71 2.02 -3.80
N PRO A 216 31.96 3.26 -3.35
CA PRO A 216 32.86 3.47 -2.22
C PRO A 216 32.24 4.35 -1.13
N ASN A 217 31.99 3.69 0.00
CA ASN A 217 32.47 4.04 1.34
C ASN A 217 32.69 5.54 1.65
N ARG A 218 31.84 6.14 2.48
CA ARG A 218 32.01 7.51 3.00
C ARG A 218 32.30 7.45 4.50
N GLN A 219 33.58 7.50 4.86
CA GLN A 219 34.06 7.81 6.20
C GLN A 219 33.82 9.30 6.53
N LYS A 220 33.35 9.59 7.74
CA LYS A 220 33.54 10.88 8.43
C LYS A 220 34.97 10.92 9.02
N PRO A 221 35.58 12.11 9.21
CA PRO A 221 35.52 12.71 10.55
C PRO A 221 35.47 14.25 10.61
N ARG A 222 34.92 14.71 11.75
CA ARG A 222 35.17 15.91 12.60
C ARG A 222 36.00 17.08 12.04
N GLY A 223 35.54 18.30 12.34
CA GLY A 223 36.43 19.35 12.85
C GLY A 223 35.99 20.81 12.69
N LYS A 224 35.72 21.44 13.85
CA LYS A 224 35.99 22.85 14.25
C LYS A 224 35.08 24.01 13.78
N ALA A 225 34.68 24.78 14.80
CA ALA A 225 34.16 26.15 14.78
C ALA A 225 35.23 27.20 14.40
N PRO A 226 34.80 28.46 14.16
CA PRO A 226 35.14 29.59 15.05
C PRO A 226 33.89 30.47 15.34
N ALA A 227 33.68 31.02 16.53
CA ALA A 227 34.33 32.18 17.19
C ALA A 227 34.11 33.52 16.46
N SER A 228 33.21 34.31 17.07
CA SER A 228 33.13 35.77 17.26
C SER A 228 33.75 36.73 16.25
N GLY A 229 32.92 37.67 15.80
CA GLY A 229 33.25 39.01 15.31
C GLY A 229 32.05 39.91 15.53
#